data_AF-J7RTY0-F1
#
_entry.id   AF-J7RTY0-F1
#
_cell.length_a   1.000
_cell.length_b   1.000
_cell.length_c   1.000
_cell.angle_alpha   90.00
_cell.angle_beta   90.00
_cell.angle_gamma   90.00
#
_symmetry.space_group_name_H-M   'P 1'
#
loop_
_entity.id
_entity.type
_entity.pdbx_description
1 polymer ?
#
loop_
_entity_poly.entity_id
_entity_poly.type
_entity_poly.pdbx_seq_one_letter_code
_entity_poly.pdbx_strand_id
1 'polypeptide(L)'
;MGIYDAEQRKLIDQLVGKDFLRFSGNHRHSRAAHVHISGPKKDFGLSDARVCKAYLVGSCPYDLFQNSKQSMGKCPQIHLLKYKMQYEKMKKQGHDFLNFEREYFTILSKFINDCNGQTRIALKRLEHTPEERAKIQQVTNELDELDTRIGLMMQEIDSLIEHNEVVKAMQQSVKLQEMQDNRKVVAKKIKNITENVGQSAQQKLQVCEVCGAYLSRLDTDRRLADHFLGKVHLGYVKMREDYNIYRKKIIKT
;
A
#
# COMPACT_ATOMS: atom_id res chain seq x y z
N MET A 1 20.34 -39.76 3.56
CA MET A 1 19.25 -39.34 4.48
C MET A 1 19.34 -37.83 4.66
N GLY A 2 18.96 -36.94 3.74
CA GLY A 2 17.88 -36.95 2.76
C GLY A 2 16.99 -35.76 3.13
N ILE A 3 17.14 -34.62 2.44
CA ILE A 3 16.52 -33.31 2.77
C ILE A 3 15.00 -33.42 3.01
N TYR A 4 14.35 -34.35 2.32
CA TYR A 4 12.93 -34.72 2.50
C TYR A 4 12.56 -35.17 3.92
N ASP A 5 13.42 -35.94 4.61
CA ASP A 5 13.17 -36.42 5.98
C ASP A 5 13.26 -35.25 6.99
N ALA A 6 14.13 -34.26 6.73
CA ALA A 6 14.25 -33.07 7.57
C ALA A 6 13.05 -32.12 7.40
N GLU A 7 12.48 -31.98 6.20
CA GLU A 7 11.28 -31.18 5.97
C GLU A 7 10.02 -31.85 6.53
N GLN A 8 9.89 -33.18 6.35
CA GLN A 8 8.81 -33.95 6.97
C GLN A 8 8.84 -33.87 8.49
N ARG A 9 10.04 -33.97 9.11
CA ARG A 9 10.19 -33.78 10.56
C ARG A 9 9.79 -32.38 11.02
N LYS A 10 10.11 -31.32 10.27
CA LYS A 10 9.66 -29.95 10.60
C LYS A 10 8.14 -29.82 10.56
N LEU A 11 7.47 -30.45 9.59
CA LEU A 11 6.01 -30.47 9.50
C LEU A 11 5.39 -31.25 10.67
N ILE A 12 5.95 -32.41 11.03
CA ILE A 12 5.48 -33.19 12.17
C ILE A 12 5.71 -32.42 13.49
N ASP A 13 6.85 -31.76 13.63
CA ASP A 13 7.16 -30.89 14.78
C ASP A 13 6.17 -29.72 14.89
N GLN A 14 5.67 -29.18 13.77
CA GLN A 14 4.64 -28.15 13.76
C GLN A 14 3.24 -28.68 14.12
N LEU A 15 2.97 -29.95 13.81
CA LEU A 15 1.69 -30.61 14.07
C LEU A 15 1.57 -31.12 15.52
N VAL A 16 2.65 -31.71 16.04
CA VAL A 16 2.63 -32.45 17.32
C VAL A 16 3.52 -31.79 18.38
N GLY A 17 4.37 -30.84 17.99
CA GLY A 17 5.40 -30.27 18.84
C GLY A 17 6.70 -31.08 18.75
N LYS A 18 7.84 -30.38 18.83
CA LYS A 18 9.22 -30.88 18.66
C LYS A 18 9.62 -32.12 19.48
N ASP A 19 8.83 -32.48 20.49
CA ASP A 19 9.20 -33.45 21.52
C ASP A 19 8.47 -34.81 21.35
N PHE A 20 7.45 -34.92 20.49
CA PHE A 20 6.72 -36.19 20.30
C PHE A 20 7.53 -37.28 19.59
N LEU A 21 8.41 -36.89 18.64
CA LEU A 21 9.23 -37.85 17.89
C LEU A 21 10.48 -38.34 18.65
N ARG A 22 10.79 -37.77 19.83
CA ARG A 22 11.95 -38.21 20.63
C ARG A 22 11.68 -39.46 21.46
N PHE A 23 10.45 -39.98 21.44
CA PHE A 23 10.03 -41.12 22.27
C PHE A 23 10.09 -42.49 21.57
N SER A 24 10.53 -42.55 20.31
CA SER A 24 10.69 -43.81 19.56
C SER A 24 12.10 -43.93 19.00
N GLY A 25 13.06 -44.21 19.87
CA GLY A 25 14.46 -44.43 19.53
C GLY A 25 15.18 -45.20 20.63
N ASN A 26 15.19 -46.52 20.48
CA ASN A 26 15.93 -47.55 21.22
C ASN A 26 16.94 -47.12 22.31
N HIS A 27 16.74 -47.71 23.49
CA HIS A 27 17.77 -47.98 24.50
C HIS A 27 19.11 -48.43 23.87
N ARG A 28 20.18 -47.65 24.04
CA ARG A 28 21.53 -48.16 24.34
C ARG A 28 22.30 -47.17 25.22
N HIS A 29 22.91 -47.72 26.27
CA HIS A 29 23.74 -47.06 27.27
C HIS A 29 24.84 -46.16 26.68
N SER A 30 24.97 -44.92 27.18
CA SER A 30 26.29 -44.35 27.48
C SER A 30 26.19 -43.15 28.43
N ARG A 31 27.29 -42.93 29.16
CA ARG A 31 27.45 -42.18 30.41
C ARG A 31 27.38 -40.64 30.24
N ALA A 32 26.84 -40.02 31.30
CA ALA A 32 27.20 -38.73 31.87
C ALA A 32 27.22 -37.48 30.95
N ALA A 33 26.09 -36.78 30.90
CA ALA A 33 26.06 -35.32 30.91
C ALA A 33 24.76 -34.88 31.59
N HIS A 34 24.86 -34.21 32.75
CA HIS A 34 23.74 -33.57 33.43
C HIS A 34 23.15 -32.48 32.52
N VAL A 35 22.17 -32.84 31.71
CA VAL A 35 21.31 -31.87 31.01
C VAL A 35 20.08 -31.70 31.90
N HIS A 36 19.88 -30.49 32.41
CA HIS A 36 18.65 -30.11 33.08
C HIS A 36 17.45 -30.39 32.17
N ILE A 37 16.74 -31.48 32.44
CA ILE A 37 15.45 -31.80 31.82
C ILE A 37 14.46 -30.78 32.38
N SER A 38 14.30 -29.66 31.67
CA SER A 38 13.18 -28.75 31.90
C SER A 38 11.89 -29.50 31.56
N GLY A 39 10.99 -29.58 32.54
CA GLY A 39 9.81 -30.46 32.57
C GLY A 39 8.79 -30.29 31.43
N PRO A 40 7.65 -31.01 31.52
CA PRO A 40 6.67 -31.10 30.44
C PRO A 40 6.18 -29.70 30.08
N LYS A 41 6.40 -29.28 28.84
CA LYS A 41 5.89 -28.00 28.35
C LYS A 41 4.36 -28.07 28.43
N LYS A 42 3.79 -27.31 29.37
CA LYS A 42 2.34 -27.12 29.54
C LYS A 42 1.70 -26.91 28.17
N ASP A 43 0.80 -27.80 27.77
CA ASP A 43 -0.11 -27.53 26.66
C ASP A 43 -0.84 -26.22 26.97
N PHE A 44 -0.65 -25.20 26.12
CA PHE A 44 -1.30 -23.92 26.29
C PHE A 44 -2.73 -24.04 25.80
N GLY A 45 -3.68 -23.58 26.61
CA GLY A 45 -5.07 -23.47 26.17
C GLY A 45 -5.18 -22.50 24.99
N LEU A 46 -6.23 -22.66 24.16
CA LEU A 46 -6.47 -21.79 23.00
C LEU A 46 -6.61 -20.30 23.38
N SER A 47 -7.06 -20.03 24.60
CA SER A 47 -7.21 -18.70 25.19
C SER A 47 -5.93 -18.15 25.85
N ASP A 48 -4.81 -18.88 25.87
CA ASP A 48 -3.56 -18.41 26.48
C ASP A 48 -3.02 -17.19 25.74
N ALA A 49 -2.56 -16.17 26.48
CA ALA A 49 -1.99 -14.94 25.95
C ALA A 49 -0.83 -15.18 24.96
N ARG A 50 -0.11 -16.31 25.08
CA ARG A 50 1.06 -16.67 24.24
C ARG A 50 0.72 -17.22 22.86
N VAL A 51 -0.52 -17.66 22.64
CA VAL A 51 -0.96 -18.17 21.33
C VAL A 51 -1.36 -16.98 20.45
N CYS A 52 -0.93 -16.96 19.20
CA CYS A 52 -1.25 -15.85 18.30
C CYS A 52 -2.71 -15.92 17.81
N LYS A 53 -3.56 -15.01 18.28
CA LYS A 53 -4.98 -14.95 17.91
C LYS A 53 -5.14 -14.57 16.44
N ALA A 54 -4.25 -13.71 15.93
CA ALA A 54 -4.23 -13.34 14.52
C ALA A 54 -3.95 -14.53 13.58
N TYR A 55 -3.13 -15.50 14.02
CA TYR A 55 -2.86 -16.72 13.26
C TYR A 55 -4.02 -17.73 13.34
N LEU A 56 -4.74 -17.77 14.46
CA LEU A 56 -5.91 -18.63 14.63
C LEU A 56 -7.09 -18.16 13.79
N VAL A 57 -7.43 -16.87 13.88
CA VAL A 57 -8.60 -16.27 13.25
C VAL A 57 -8.41 -16.12 11.74
N GLY A 58 -7.21 -15.75 11.30
CA GLY A 58 -6.94 -15.43 9.91
C GLY A 58 -5.47 -15.56 9.56
N SER A 59 -4.96 -14.57 8.84
CA SER A 59 -3.53 -14.50 8.49
C SER A 59 -2.82 -13.50 9.38
N CYS A 60 -1.82 -13.98 10.13
CA CYS A 60 -1.01 -13.13 10.98
C CYS A 60 -0.15 -12.19 10.11
N PRO A 61 -0.16 -10.86 10.32
CA PRO A 61 0.66 -9.93 9.56
C PRO A 61 2.17 -10.24 9.62
N TYR A 62 2.66 -10.71 10.77
CA TYR A 62 4.05 -11.13 10.93
C TYR A 62 4.42 -12.34 10.07
N ASP A 63 3.47 -13.21 9.75
CA ASP A 63 3.67 -14.37 8.89
C ASP A 63 3.59 -13.99 7.40
N LEU A 64 2.61 -13.14 7.06
CA LEU A 64 2.39 -12.61 5.72
C LEU A 64 3.61 -11.90 5.15
N PHE A 65 4.37 -11.18 5.98
CA PHE A 65 5.54 -10.42 5.53
C PHE A 65 6.89 -11.11 5.81
N GLN A 66 6.91 -12.38 6.24
CA GLN A 66 8.17 -13.12 6.41
C GLN A 66 8.96 -13.16 5.11
N ASN A 67 10.28 -12.97 5.21
CA ASN A 67 11.21 -12.95 4.07
C ASN A 67 10.91 -11.85 3.04
N SER A 68 10.14 -10.83 3.42
CA SER A 68 9.94 -9.63 2.60
C SER A 68 10.74 -8.45 3.15
N LYS A 69 10.93 -7.40 2.34
CA LYS A 69 11.57 -6.15 2.77
C LYS A 69 10.83 -5.45 3.92
N GLN A 70 9.56 -5.79 4.16
CA GLN A 70 8.75 -5.27 5.26
C GLN A 70 8.61 -6.25 6.43
N SER A 71 9.49 -7.25 6.50
CA SER A 71 9.51 -8.21 7.61
C SER A 71 9.86 -7.54 8.93
N MET A 72 8.97 -7.66 9.92
CA MET A 72 9.18 -7.17 11.29
C MET A 72 9.84 -8.22 12.20
N GLY A 73 10.38 -9.29 11.61
CA GLY A 73 10.94 -10.44 12.33
C GLY A 73 9.90 -11.51 12.67
N LYS A 74 10.27 -12.41 13.58
CA LYS A 74 9.40 -13.51 14.01
C LYS A 74 8.24 -12.96 14.84
N CYS A 75 7.06 -13.58 14.73
CA CYS A 75 5.94 -13.20 15.57
C CYS A 75 6.30 -13.35 17.06
N PRO A 76 5.96 -12.39 17.92
CA PRO A 76 6.16 -12.53 19.37
C PRO A 76 5.29 -13.62 19.98
N GLN A 77 4.22 -14.00 19.28
CA GLN A 77 3.26 -15.01 19.70
C GLN A 77 3.50 -16.33 18.96
N ILE A 78 3.07 -17.43 19.58
CA ILE A 78 3.29 -18.79 19.07
C ILE A 78 2.31 -19.08 17.93
N HIS A 79 2.86 -19.46 16.77
CA HIS A 79 2.12 -20.01 15.63
C HIS A 79 2.27 -21.53 15.62
N LEU A 80 1.23 -22.25 16.05
CA LEU A 80 1.18 -23.71 15.96
C LEU A 80 -0.09 -24.15 15.25
N LEU A 81 0.07 -25.06 14.29
CA LEU A 81 -1.03 -25.55 13.48
C LEU A 81 -2.05 -26.36 14.31
N LYS A 82 -1.57 -27.06 15.36
CA LYS A 82 -2.39 -27.76 16.36
C LYS A 82 -3.53 -26.86 16.87
N TYR A 83 -3.21 -25.64 17.29
CA TYR A 83 -4.20 -24.72 17.86
C TYR A 83 -5.14 -24.14 16.80
N LYS A 84 -4.66 -23.93 15.58
CA LYS A 84 -5.51 -23.47 14.47
C LYS A 84 -6.58 -24.50 14.10
N MET A 85 -6.21 -25.78 14.01
CA MET A 85 -7.15 -26.86 13.77
C MET A 85 -8.18 -27.00 14.91
N GLN A 86 -7.75 -26.83 16.17
CA GLN A 86 -8.67 -26.82 17.32
C GLN A 86 -9.66 -25.65 17.25
N TYR A 87 -9.18 -24.45 16.93
CA TYR A 87 -10.03 -23.27 16.75
C TYR A 87 -11.08 -23.48 15.65
N GLU A 88 -10.67 -23.99 14.48
CA GLU A 88 -11.60 -24.27 13.37
C GLU A 88 -12.65 -25.32 13.75
N LYS A 89 -12.26 -26.34 14.53
CA LYS A 89 -13.19 -27.37 15.04
C LYS A 89 -14.21 -26.76 16.01
N MET A 90 -13.75 -25.97 16.98
CA MET A 90 -14.64 -25.33 17.96
C MET A 90 -15.57 -24.30 17.30
N LYS A 91 -15.08 -23.58 16.28
CA LYS A 91 -15.90 -22.65 15.48
C LYS A 91 -17.02 -23.39 14.73
N LYS A 92 -16.73 -24.57 14.17
CA LYS A 92 -17.76 -25.45 13.55
C LYS A 92 -18.76 -26.01 14.56
N GLN A 93 -18.35 -26.17 15.81
CA GLN A 93 -19.22 -26.61 16.90
C GLN A 93 -20.12 -25.49 17.45
N GLY A 94 -20.05 -24.27 16.90
CA GLY A 94 -20.88 -23.14 17.30
C GLY A 94 -20.34 -22.34 18.49
N HIS A 95 -19.08 -22.52 18.87
CA HIS A 95 -18.45 -21.64 19.86
C HIS A 95 -18.04 -20.31 19.23
N ASP A 96 -18.57 -19.21 19.78
CA ASP A 96 -18.23 -17.86 19.37
C ASP A 96 -16.94 -17.36 20.04
N PHE A 97 -16.00 -16.93 19.22
CA PHE A 97 -14.70 -16.40 19.67
C PHE A 97 -14.58 -14.90 19.36
N LEU A 98 -15.62 -14.13 19.70
CA LEU A 98 -15.68 -12.69 19.40
C LEU A 98 -14.46 -11.93 19.94
N ASN A 99 -13.93 -12.32 21.11
CA ASN A 99 -12.74 -11.69 21.68
C ASN A 99 -11.50 -11.88 20.80
N PHE A 100 -11.35 -13.03 20.13
CA PHE A 100 -10.21 -13.29 19.24
C PHE A 100 -10.37 -12.51 17.94
N GLU A 101 -11.59 -12.41 17.41
CA GLU A 101 -11.88 -11.60 16.22
C GLU A 101 -11.64 -10.10 16.49
N ARG A 102 -12.00 -9.59 17.69
CA ARG A 102 -11.71 -8.21 18.12
C ARG A 102 -10.21 -7.95 18.25
N GLU A 103 -9.44 -8.85 18.86
CA GLU A 103 -7.98 -8.70 18.94
C GLU A 103 -7.34 -8.72 17.55
N TYR A 104 -7.80 -9.61 16.68
CA TYR A 104 -7.34 -9.67 15.29
C TYR A 104 -7.64 -8.37 14.54
N PHE A 105 -8.83 -7.80 14.69
CA PHE A 105 -9.19 -6.52 14.09
C PHE A 105 -8.32 -5.37 14.59
N THR A 106 -8.04 -5.29 15.89
CA THR A 106 -7.14 -4.28 16.47
C THR A 106 -5.74 -4.37 15.86
N ILE A 107 -5.22 -5.59 15.72
CA ILE A 107 -3.92 -5.84 15.08
C ILE A 107 -3.97 -5.36 13.62
N LEU A 108 -4.96 -5.80 12.83
CA LEU A 108 -5.11 -5.38 11.44
C LEU A 108 -5.22 -3.86 11.29
N SER A 109 -6.01 -3.21 12.15
CA SER A 109 -6.20 -1.76 12.12
C SER A 109 -4.88 -1.03 12.32
N LYS A 110 -4.02 -1.49 13.22
CA LYS A 110 -2.71 -0.88 13.44
C LYS A 110 -1.86 -0.92 12.17
N PHE A 111 -1.72 -2.10 11.56
CA PHE A 111 -0.90 -2.25 10.35
C PHE A 111 -1.46 -1.49 9.14
N ILE A 112 -2.78 -1.46 8.97
CA ILE A 112 -3.41 -0.71 7.88
C ILE A 112 -3.25 0.79 8.09
N ASN A 113 -3.42 1.28 9.32
CA ASN A 113 -3.22 2.69 9.64
C ASN A 113 -1.76 3.12 9.44
N ASP A 114 -0.80 2.27 9.83
CA ASP A 114 0.63 2.51 9.59
C ASP A 114 0.93 2.58 8.09
N CYS A 115 0.39 1.64 7.29
CA CYS A 115 0.54 1.63 5.84
C CYS A 115 -0.11 2.86 5.17
N ASN A 116 -1.31 3.24 5.59
CA ASN A 116 -2.00 4.44 5.09
C ASN A 116 -1.22 5.72 5.47
N GLY A 117 -0.64 5.77 6.67
CA GLY A 117 0.23 6.86 7.11
C GLY A 117 1.47 6.99 6.24
N GLN A 118 2.14 5.87 5.96
CA GLN A 118 3.29 5.84 5.03
C GLN A 118 2.89 6.26 3.61
N THR A 119 1.75 5.77 3.12
CA THR A 119 1.21 6.12 1.80
C THR A 119 0.95 7.63 1.71
N ARG A 120 0.33 8.23 2.73
CA ARG A 120 0.10 9.68 2.78
C ARG A 120 1.39 10.48 2.78
N ILE A 121 2.40 10.04 3.55
CA ILE A 121 3.72 10.70 3.56
C ILE A 121 4.38 10.59 2.19
N ALA A 122 4.31 9.42 1.56
CA ALA A 122 4.88 9.18 0.23
C ALA A 122 4.18 10.03 -0.84
N LEU A 123 2.85 10.10 -0.83
CA LEU A 123 2.07 10.97 -1.71
C LEU A 123 2.45 12.44 -1.51
N LYS A 124 2.53 12.90 -0.26
CA LYS A 124 2.94 14.28 0.05
C LYS A 124 4.36 14.61 -0.42
N ARG A 125 5.27 13.63 -0.49
CA ARG A 125 6.62 13.80 -1.06
C ARG A 125 6.60 13.89 -2.59
N LEU A 126 5.59 13.31 -3.24
CA LEU A 126 5.40 13.38 -4.69
C LEU A 126 4.58 14.60 -5.12
N GLU A 127 3.77 15.17 -4.23
CA GLU A 127 3.03 16.39 -4.50
C GLU A 127 3.99 17.53 -4.87
N HIS A 128 3.64 18.26 -5.93
CA HIS A 128 4.33 19.49 -6.30
C HIS A 128 4.43 20.43 -5.12
N THR A 129 5.62 21.02 -4.95
CA THR A 129 5.83 22.06 -3.94
C THR A 129 4.81 23.17 -4.14
N PRO A 130 4.39 23.85 -3.06
CA PRO A 130 3.44 24.95 -3.17
C PRO A 130 3.94 26.03 -4.13
N GLU A 131 5.26 26.23 -4.22
CA GLU A 131 5.90 27.15 -5.16
C GLU A 131 5.75 26.73 -6.63
N GLU A 132 5.91 25.44 -6.95
CA GLU A 132 5.67 24.91 -8.30
C GLU A 132 4.20 25.07 -8.70
N ARG A 133 3.28 24.77 -7.79
CA ARG A 133 1.83 24.97 -8.02
C ARG A 133 1.50 26.44 -8.24
N ALA A 134 2.10 27.34 -7.45
CA ALA A 134 1.89 28.77 -7.58
C ALA A 134 2.41 29.29 -8.93
N LYS A 135 3.59 28.83 -9.39
CA LYS A 135 4.12 29.18 -10.72
C LYS A 135 3.22 28.68 -11.85
N ILE A 136 2.75 27.44 -11.78
CA ILE A 136 1.82 26.89 -12.78
C ILE A 136 0.53 27.74 -12.78
N GLN A 137 -0.05 27.99 -11.61
CA GLN A 137 -1.27 28.78 -11.50
C GLN A 137 -1.10 30.20 -12.03
N GLN A 138 0.03 30.86 -11.74
CA GLN A 138 0.31 32.20 -12.22
C GLN A 138 0.35 32.26 -13.76
N VAL A 139 1.04 31.32 -14.40
CA VAL A 139 1.16 31.31 -15.86
C VAL A 139 -0.16 30.87 -16.52
N THR A 140 -0.93 29.99 -15.89
CA THR A 140 -2.29 29.65 -16.36
C THR A 140 -3.22 30.86 -16.28
N ASN A 141 -3.19 31.63 -15.18
CA ASN A 141 -3.96 32.87 -15.04
C ASN A 141 -3.56 33.90 -16.11
N GLU A 142 -2.26 34.06 -16.39
CA GLU A 142 -1.77 34.94 -17.46
C GLU A 142 -2.33 34.54 -18.84
N LEU A 143 -2.45 33.22 -19.10
CA LEU A 143 -3.05 32.72 -20.34
C LEU A 143 -4.55 33.02 -20.39
N ASP A 144 -5.28 32.79 -19.31
CA ASP A 144 -6.72 33.05 -19.21
C ASP A 144 -7.04 34.55 -19.38
N GLU A 145 -6.21 35.42 -18.80
CA GLU A 145 -6.28 36.88 -18.98
C GLU A 145 -6.03 37.30 -20.43
N LEU A 146 -5.09 36.65 -21.12
CA LEU A 146 -4.83 36.90 -22.54
C LEU A 146 -5.99 36.40 -23.41
N ASP A 147 -6.54 35.22 -23.13
CA ASP A 147 -7.68 34.66 -23.88
C ASP A 147 -8.94 35.53 -23.72
N THR A 148 -9.22 36.03 -22.52
CA THR A 148 -10.32 36.97 -22.28
C THR A 148 -10.10 38.31 -23.00
N ARG A 149 -8.88 38.87 -22.96
CA ARG A 149 -8.56 40.12 -23.67
C ARG A 149 -8.64 39.96 -25.19
N ILE A 150 -8.18 38.85 -25.74
CA ILE A 150 -8.31 38.51 -27.17
C ILE A 150 -9.80 38.42 -27.54
N GLY A 151 -10.62 37.76 -26.72
CA GLY A 151 -12.08 37.67 -26.95
C GLY A 151 -12.76 39.05 -26.97
N LEU A 152 -12.42 39.93 -26.02
CA LEU A 152 -12.95 41.30 -25.98
C LEU A 152 -12.51 42.13 -27.19
N MET A 153 -11.23 42.05 -27.57
CA MET A 153 -10.72 42.77 -28.76
C MET A 153 -11.36 42.28 -30.05
N MET A 154 -11.65 40.98 -30.18
CA MET A 154 -12.38 40.44 -31.33
C MET A 154 -13.79 41.05 -31.42
N GLN A 155 -14.52 41.10 -30.31
CA GLN A 155 -15.84 41.75 -30.25
C GLN A 155 -15.78 43.24 -30.59
N GLU A 156 -14.76 43.96 -30.12
CA GLU A 156 -14.56 45.38 -30.43
C GLU A 156 -14.30 45.59 -31.93
N ILE A 157 -13.48 44.72 -32.55
CA ILE A 157 -13.23 44.76 -34.00
C ILE A 157 -14.53 44.52 -34.78
N ASP A 158 -15.34 43.53 -34.38
CA ASP A 158 -16.61 43.23 -35.04
C ASP A 158 -17.57 44.44 -34.98
N SER A 159 -17.68 45.09 -33.82
CA SER A 159 -18.50 46.31 -33.66
C SER A 159 -17.98 47.48 -34.51
N LEU A 160 -16.67 47.69 -34.60
CA LEU A 160 -16.08 48.72 -35.48
C LEU A 160 -16.38 48.45 -36.96
N ILE A 161 -16.41 47.18 -37.38
CA ILE A 161 -16.79 46.78 -38.74
C ILE A 161 -18.27 47.09 -39.00
N GLU A 162 -19.17 46.76 -38.06
CA GLU A 162 -20.60 47.07 -38.16
C GLU A 162 -20.87 48.57 -38.32
N HIS A 163 -20.06 49.41 -37.66
CA HIS A 163 -20.14 50.87 -37.75
C HIS A 163 -19.38 51.47 -38.95
N ASN A 164 -18.86 50.65 -39.88
CA ASN A 164 -18.05 51.08 -41.04
C ASN A 164 -16.76 51.85 -40.67
N GLU A 165 -16.23 51.71 -39.45
CA GLU A 165 -14.97 52.32 -39.03
C GLU A 165 -13.75 51.46 -39.40
N VAL A 166 -13.63 51.12 -40.68
CA VAL A 166 -12.68 50.11 -41.22
C VAL A 166 -11.22 50.40 -40.86
N VAL A 167 -10.80 51.68 -40.89
CA VAL A 167 -9.41 52.06 -40.56
C VAL A 167 -9.07 51.74 -39.11
N LYS A 168 -9.98 52.01 -38.18
CA LYS A 168 -9.77 51.71 -36.75
C LYS A 168 -9.82 50.21 -36.49
N ALA A 169 -10.74 49.49 -37.15
CA ALA A 169 -10.81 48.03 -37.09
C ALA A 169 -9.49 47.40 -37.56
N MET A 170 -8.90 47.90 -38.64
CA MET A 170 -7.60 47.43 -39.16
C MET A 170 -6.45 47.68 -38.16
N GLN A 171 -6.41 48.84 -37.51
CA GLN A 171 -5.42 49.14 -36.47
C GLN A 171 -5.56 48.21 -35.24
N GLN A 172 -6.80 47.93 -34.82
CA GLN A 172 -7.06 47.00 -33.71
C GLN A 172 -6.72 45.55 -34.10
N SER A 173 -6.94 45.15 -35.36
CA SER A 173 -6.56 43.83 -35.85
C SER A 173 -5.05 43.57 -35.79
N VAL A 174 -4.21 44.59 -36.02
CA VAL A 174 -2.75 44.45 -35.89
C VAL A 174 -2.38 44.18 -34.42
N LYS A 175 -2.98 44.92 -33.48
CA LYS A 175 -2.78 44.71 -32.03
C LYS A 175 -3.28 43.34 -31.57
N LEU A 176 -4.43 42.88 -32.11
CA LEU A 176 -4.95 41.54 -31.85
C LEU A 176 -3.95 40.47 -32.26
N GLN A 177 -3.32 40.62 -33.43
CA GLN A 177 -2.33 39.67 -33.92
C GLN A 177 -1.09 39.61 -33.01
N GLU A 178 -0.62 40.76 -32.51
CA GLU A 178 0.45 40.82 -31.52
C GLU A 178 0.06 40.10 -30.21
N MET A 179 -1.17 40.28 -29.72
CA MET A 179 -1.66 39.57 -28.53
C MET A 179 -1.79 38.05 -28.77
N GLN A 180 -2.23 37.64 -29.96
CA GLN A 180 -2.28 36.22 -30.33
C GLN A 180 -0.88 35.58 -30.40
N ASP A 181 0.12 36.31 -30.87
CA ASP A 181 1.51 35.84 -30.86
C ASP A 181 2.08 35.77 -29.44
N ASN A 182 1.78 36.75 -28.59
CA ASN A 182 2.13 36.72 -27.17
C ASN A 182 1.48 35.52 -26.46
N ARG A 183 0.20 35.23 -26.74
CA ARG A 183 -0.49 34.04 -26.25
C ARG A 183 0.21 32.74 -26.66
N LYS A 184 0.68 32.63 -27.91
CA LYS A 184 1.46 31.45 -28.36
C LYS A 184 2.76 31.30 -27.57
N VAL A 185 3.42 32.40 -27.22
CA VAL A 185 4.64 32.39 -26.41
C VAL A 185 4.34 31.94 -24.98
N VAL A 186 3.31 32.49 -24.33
CA VAL A 186 2.88 32.08 -22.98
C VAL A 186 2.45 30.61 -22.95
N ALA A 187 1.69 30.16 -23.95
CA ALA A 187 1.30 28.76 -24.08
C ALA A 187 2.52 27.82 -24.21
N LYS A 188 3.57 28.22 -24.94
CA LYS A 188 4.84 27.48 -24.99
C LYS A 188 5.55 27.46 -23.64
N LYS A 189 5.55 28.56 -22.88
CA LYS A 189 6.09 28.60 -21.52
C LYS A 189 5.38 27.61 -20.60
N ILE A 190 4.04 27.52 -20.65
CA ILE A 190 3.25 26.55 -19.86
C ILE A 190 3.64 25.11 -20.20
N LYS A 191 3.75 24.79 -21.50
CA LYS A 191 4.17 23.44 -21.94
C LYS A 191 5.55 23.11 -21.40
N ASN A 192 6.51 24.01 -21.54
CA ASN A 192 7.87 23.82 -21.01
C ASN A 192 7.90 23.68 -19.49
N ILE A 193 7.11 24.47 -18.75
CA ILE A 193 7.01 24.34 -17.29
C ILE A 193 6.42 22.98 -16.94
N THR A 194 5.34 22.56 -17.59
CA THR A 194 4.68 21.28 -17.31
C THR A 194 5.58 20.09 -17.63
N GLU A 195 6.30 20.14 -18.75
CA GLU A 195 7.26 19.10 -19.15
C GLU A 195 8.48 19.06 -18.22
N ASN A 196 9.05 20.22 -17.85
CA ASN A 196 10.22 20.29 -16.97
C ASN A 196 9.87 19.93 -15.52
N VAL A 197 8.67 20.28 -15.05
CA VAL A 197 8.16 19.84 -13.75
C VAL A 197 8.16 18.30 -13.75
N GLY A 198 7.56 17.66 -14.76
CA GLY A 198 7.56 16.19 -14.91
C GLY A 198 8.92 15.51 -15.13
N GLN A 199 10.01 16.26 -15.35
CA GLN A 199 11.36 15.70 -15.51
C GLN A 199 12.06 15.38 -14.19
N SER A 200 11.60 15.93 -13.06
CA SER A 200 12.15 15.55 -11.75
C SER A 200 11.96 14.04 -11.53
N ALA A 201 13.05 13.34 -11.19
CA ALA A 201 13.05 11.89 -10.99
C ALA A 201 12.00 11.42 -9.98
N GLN A 202 11.62 12.28 -9.02
CA GLN A 202 10.56 12.00 -8.05
C GLN A 202 9.17 12.02 -8.70
N GLN A 203 8.89 12.92 -9.64
CA GLN A 203 7.56 13.08 -10.25
C GLN A 203 7.22 12.05 -11.33
N LYS A 204 8.22 11.26 -11.76
CA LYS A 204 8.02 10.07 -12.60
C LYS A 204 7.51 8.86 -11.81
N LEU A 205 7.55 8.94 -10.49
CA LEU A 205 7.06 7.89 -9.61
C LEU A 205 5.59 8.14 -9.24
N GLN A 206 4.89 7.04 -8.98
CA GLN A 206 3.56 6.99 -8.39
C GLN A 206 3.62 6.09 -7.16
N VAL A 207 2.72 6.29 -6.20
CA VAL A 207 2.64 5.40 -5.01
C VAL A 207 1.48 4.44 -5.20
N CYS A 208 1.70 3.15 -4.93
CA CYS A 208 0.60 2.19 -4.82
C CYS A 208 -0.20 2.45 -3.54
N GLU A 209 -1.50 2.68 -3.66
CA GLU A 209 -2.39 2.94 -2.53
C GLU A 209 -2.56 1.73 -1.59
N VAL A 210 -2.36 0.51 -2.11
CA VAL A 210 -2.54 -0.72 -1.33
C VAL A 210 -1.38 -0.95 -0.37
N CYS A 211 -0.14 -0.89 -0.88
CA CYS A 211 1.06 -1.27 -0.13
C CYS A 211 2.05 -0.13 0.11
N GLY A 212 1.76 1.09 -0.37
CA GLY A 212 2.56 2.29 -0.13
C GLY A 212 3.94 2.33 -0.80
N ALA A 213 4.21 1.44 -1.76
CA ALA A 213 5.49 1.40 -2.47
C ALA A 213 5.49 2.37 -3.67
N TYR A 214 6.66 2.90 -4.02
CA TYR A 214 6.85 3.67 -5.25
C TYR A 214 6.93 2.75 -6.48
N LEU A 215 6.21 3.12 -7.53
CA LEU A 215 6.26 2.53 -8.87
C LEU A 215 6.62 3.62 -9.87
N SER A 216 7.27 3.28 -10.97
CA SER A 216 7.46 4.25 -12.06
C SER A 216 6.20 4.29 -12.93
N ARG A 217 5.82 5.48 -13.40
CA ARG A 217 4.78 5.63 -14.44
C ARG A 217 5.27 5.15 -15.82
N LEU A 218 6.58 5.00 -15.98
CA LEU A 218 7.23 4.54 -17.21
C LEU A 218 7.55 3.04 -17.19
N ASP A 219 7.15 2.32 -16.13
CA ASP A 219 7.36 0.88 -16.04
C ASP A 219 6.47 0.11 -17.03
N THR A 220 6.95 -1.04 -17.50
CA THR A 220 6.20 -1.94 -18.37
C THR A 220 5.17 -2.74 -17.57
N ASP A 221 4.10 -3.19 -18.24
CA ASP A 221 3.04 -3.99 -17.63
C ASP A 221 3.57 -5.25 -16.92
N ARG A 222 4.62 -5.88 -17.48
CA ARG A 222 5.27 -7.03 -16.85
C ARG A 222 5.83 -6.68 -15.47
N ARG A 223 6.52 -5.55 -15.33
CA ARG A 223 7.10 -5.10 -14.06
C ARG A 223 6.02 -4.68 -13.06
N LEU A 224 4.94 -4.09 -13.53
CA LEU A 224 3.76 -3.81 -12.71
C LEU A 224 3.11 -5.11 -12.21
N ALA A 225 3.00 -6.14 -13.05
CA ALA A 225 2.50 -7.44 -12.64
C ALA A 225 3.35 -8.08 -11.54
N ASP A 226 4.69 -8.02 -11.65
CA ASP A 226 5.60 -8.51 -10.59
C ASP A 226 5.39 -7.78 -9.25
N HIS A 227 5.01 -6.51 -9.30
CA HIS A 227 4.60 -5.76 -8.10
C HIS A 227 3.29 -6.28 -7.51
N PHE A 228 2.24 -6.41 -8.34
CA PHE A 228 0.90 -6.83 -7.88
C PHE A 228 0.85 -8.27 -7.38
N LEU A 229 1.64 -9.16 -8.00
CA LEU A 229 1.82 -10.55 -7.56
C LEU A 229 2.86 -10.70 -6.45
N GLY A 230 3.50 -9.60 -6.05
CA GLY A 230 4.48 -9.59 -4.97
C GLY A 230 3.85 -9.91 -3.61
N LYS A 231 4.60 -10.64 -2.78
CA LYS A 231 4.17 -11.06 -1.43
C LYS A 231 3.71 -9.88 -0.55
N VAL A 232 4.37 -8.73 -0.66
CA VAL A 232 4.01 -7.52 0.10
C VAL A 232 2.67 -6.97 -0.36
N HIS A 233 2.47 -6.82 -1.68
CA HIS A 233 1.23 -6.29 -2.23
C HIS A 233 0.05 -7.21 -1.89
N LEU A 234 0.15 -8.50 -2.21
CA LEU A 234 -0.87 -9.50 -1.90
C LEU A 234 -1.14 -9.61 -0.39
N GLY A 235 -0.11 -9.45 0.45
CA GLY A 235 -0.26 -9.40 1.89
C GLY A 235 -1.19 -8.27 2.36
N TYR A 236 -0.99 -7.04 1.85
CA TYR A 236 -1.87 -5.92 2.17
C TYR A 236 -3.25 -6.03 1.55
N VAL A 237 -3.38 -6.58 0.34
CA VAL A 237 -4.70 -6.86 -0.26
C VAL A 237 -5.52 -7.73 0.68
N LYS A 238 -4.95 -8.87 1.09
CA LYS A 238 -5.60 -9.80 2.02
C LYS A 238 -5.93 -9.15 3.37
N MET A 239 -5.00 -8.38 3.93
CA MET A 239 -5.24 -7.67 5.20
C MET A 239 -6.36 -6.63 5.11
N ARG A 240 -6.44 -5.88 4.00
CA ARG A 240 -7.50 -4.88 3.79
C ARG A 240 -8.86 -5.56 3.58
N GLU A 241 -8.90 -6.68 2.88
CA GLU A 241 -10.10 -7.53 2.76
C GLU A 241 -10.57 -8.03 4.13
N ASP A 242 -9.67 -8.67 4.89
CA ASP A 242 -9.95 -9.18 6.24
C ASP A 242 -10.44 -8.03 7.14
N TYR A 243 -9.76 -6.88 7.14
CA TYR A 243 -10.16 -5.71 7.91
C TYR A 243 -11.59 -5.26 7.59
N ASN A 244 -11.98 -5.22 6.31
CA ASN A 244 -13.33 -4.84 5.91
C ASN A 244 -14.38 -5.86 6.36
N ILE A 245 -14.06 -7.16 6.32
CA ILE A 245 -14.95 -8.23 6.79
C ILE A 245 -15.18 -8.08 8.30
N TYR A 246 -14.10 -7.99 9.09
CA TYR A 246 -14.19 -7.92 10.54
C TYR A 246 -14.73 -6.57 11.04
N ARG A 247 -14.46 -5.46 10.32
CA ARG A 247 -15.10 -4.16 10.59
C ARG A 247 -16.62 -4.26 10.52
N LYS A 248 -17.16 -4.87 9.47
CA LYS A 248 -18.62 -5.04 9.31
C LYS A 248 -19.22 -5.95 10.38
N LYS A 249 -18.50 -6.99 10.81
CA LYS A 249 -18.95 -7.87 11.90
C LYS A 249 -19.00 -7.15 13.23
N ILE A 250 -17.96 -6.41 13.59
CA ILE A 250 -17.88 -5.69 14.86
C ILE A 250 -18.90 -4.56 14.94
N ILE A 251 -19.16 -3.84 13.84
CA ILE A 251 -20.17 -2.76 13.83
C ILE A 251 -21.61 -3.31 13.96
N LYS A 252 -21.85 -4.55 13.51
CA LYS A 252 -23.17 -5.20 13.58
C LYS A 252 -23.45 -5.89 14.92
N THR A 253 -22.45 -6.03 15.80
CA THR A 253 -22.57 -6.70 17.09
C THR A 253 -22.62 -5.66 18.20
#